data_AF-A0A097QRF0-F1
#
_entry.id   AF-A0A097QRF0-F1
#
_cell.length_a   1.000
_cell.length_b   1.000
_cell.length_c   1.000
_cell.angle_alpha   90.00
_cell.angle_beta   90.00
_cell.angle_gamma   90.00
#
_symmetry.space_group_name_H-M   'P 1'
#
loop_
_entity.id
_entity.type
_entity.pdbx_description
1 polymer ?
#
loop_
_entity_poly.entity_id
_entity_poly.type
_entity_poly.pdbx_seq_one_letter_code
_entity_poly.pdbx_strand_id
1 'polypeptide(L)'
;MFDVVIEIWCLIWVLNIAGFAWVTYDVIKKQKLMPDSEKVMWILLAFLFGSFVALVYAISIKLSGKYEEVEFEKKENEDVKVW
;
A
#
# COMPACT_ATOMS: atom_id res chain seq x y z
N MET A 1 14.08 34.60 -0.79
CA MET A 1 13.30 34.02 0.34
C MET A 1 12.02 33.35 -0.17
N PHE A 2 11.28 33.96 -1.11
CA PHE A 2 10.08 33.35 -1.70
C PHE A 2 10.35 32.18 -2.65
N ASP A 3 11.46 32.18 -3.40
CA ASP A 3 11.80 31.08 -4.33
C ASP A 3 11.93 29.72 -3.62
N VAL A 4 12.63 29.69 -2.48
CA VAL A 4 12.82 28.47 -1.69
C VAL A 4 11.49 27.95 -1.13
N VAL A 5 10.57 28.85 -0.78
CA VAL A 5 9.24 28.48 -0.30
C VAL A 5 8.41 27.86 -1.44
N ILE A 6 8.46 28.45 -2.64
CA ILE A 6 7.76 27.93 -3.82
C ILE A 6 8.34 26.57 -4.23
N GLU A 7 9.66 26.43 -4.22
CA GLU A 7 10.35 25.19 -4.57
C GLU A 7 10.01 24.04 -3.60
N ILE A 8 10.05 24.31 -2.29
CA ILE A 8 9.61 23.34 -1.25
C ILE A 8 8.13 22.98 -1.44
N TRP A 9 7.29 23.96 -1.76
CA TRP A 9 5.86 23.72 -1.95
C TRP A 9 5.59 22.85 -3.18
N CYS A 10 6.29 23.09 -4.29
CA CYS A 10 6.25 22.24 -5.48
C CYS A 10 6.75 20.82 -5.19
N LEU A 11 7.84 20.67 -4.44
CA LEU A 11 8.37 19.36 -4.06
C LEU A 11 7.37 18.55 -3.22
N ILE A 12 6.71 19.18 -2.24
CA ILE A 12 5.68 18.53 -1.42
C ILE A 12 4.52 18.07 -2.30
N TRP A 13 4.11 18.88 -3.28
CA TRP A 13 3.01 18.56 -4.18
C TRP A 13 3.33 17.38 -5.09
N VAL A 14 4.53 17.38 -5.69
CA VAL A 14 5.03 16.27 -6.51
C VAL A 14 5.15 14.99 -5.69
N LEU A 15 5.66 15.08 -4.46
CA LEU A 15 5.77 13.94 -3.56
C LEU A 15 4.41 13.37 -3.17
N ASN A 16 3.39 14.21 -3.01
CA ASN A 16 2.03 13.76 -2.73
C ASN A 16 1.44 12.97 -3.89
N ILE A 17 1.56 13.49 -5.11
CA ILE A 17 1.08 12.81 -6.33
C ILE A 17 1.85 11.51 -6.57
N ALA A 18 3.17 11.53 -6.42
CA ALA A 18 4.00 10.34 -6.55
C ALA A 18 3.68 9.29 -5.48
N GLY A 19 3.43 9.71 -4.24
CA GLY A 19 3.03 8.84 -3.14
C GLY A 19 1.65 8.20 -3.37
N PHE A 20 0.69 8.97 -3.87
CA PHE A 20 -0.63 8.44 -4.23
C PHE A 20 -0.51 7.38 -5.35
N ALA A 21 0.18 7.73 -6.44
CA ALA A 21 0.38 6.81 -7.56
C ALA A 21 1.12 5.54 -7.13
N TRP A 22 2.11 5.66 -6.24
CA TRP A 22 2.83 4.52 -5.66
C TRP A 22 1.90 3.60 -4.87
N VAL A 23 1.07 4.13 -3.98
CA VAL A 23 0.14 3.31 -3.18
C VAL A 23 -0.85 2.61 -4.09
N THR A 24 -1.46 3.32 -5.04
CA THR A 24 -2.38 2.72 -6.00
C THR A 24 -1.70 1.59 -6.79
N TYR A 25 -0.46 1.82 -7.25
CA TYR A 25 0.32 0.80 -7.95
C TYR A 25 0.66 -0.41 -7.08
N ASP A 26 1.07 -0.21 -5.83
CA ASP A 26 1.43 -1.29 -4.90
C ASP A 26 0.20 -2.15 -4.54
N VAL A 27 -0.95 -1.50 -4.29
CA VAL A 27 -2.24 -2.17 -4.05
C VAL A 27 -2.70 -2.98 -5.28
N ILE A 28 -2.54 -2.45 -6.49
CA ILE A 28 -2.97 -3.16 -7.70
C ILE A 28 -1.99 -4.29 -8.05
N LYS A 29 -0.68 -4.03 -7.99
CA LYS A 29 0.34 -4.91 -8.57
C LYS A 29 0.92 -5.92 -7.57
N LYS A 30 1.14 -5.53 -6.31
CA LYS A 30 1.72 -6.43 -5.30
C LYS A 30 0.65 -7.18 -4.50
N GLN A 31 -0.44 -6.52 -4.14
CA GLN A 31 -1.51 -7.10 -3.32
C GLN A 31 -2.50 -7.95 -4.16
N LYS A 32 -2.01 -8.82 -5.06
CA LYS A 32 -2.90 -9.64 -5.92
C LYS A 32 -3.83 -10.58 -5.12
N LEU A 33 -3.41 -11.02 -3.94
CA LEU A 33 -4.16 -11.90 -3.03
C LEU A 33 -5.17 -11.16 -2.15
N MET A 34 -5.13 -9.83 -2.11
CA MET A 34 -6.02 -9.01 -1.29
C MET A 34 -7.41 -8.93 -1.95
N PRO A 35 -8.50 -9.10 -1.19
CA PRO A 35 -9.86 -8.99 -1.72
C PRO A 35 -10.12 -7.60 -2.31
N ASP A 36 -10.91 -7.55 -3.39
CA ASP A 36 -11.13 -6.31 -4.16
C ASP A 36 -11.75 -5.18 -3.32
N SER A 37 -12.55 -5.51 -2.31
CA SER A 37 -13.11 -4.55 -1.35
C SER A 37 -12.03 -3.84 -0.53
N GLU A 38 -11.04 -4.57 -0.03
CA GLU A 38 -9.92 -4.02 0.73
C GLU A 38 -9.01 -3.17 -0.17
N LYS A 39 -8.76 -3.62 -1.42
CA LYS A 39 -8.00 -2.81 -2.40
C LYS A 39 -8.68 -1.47 -2.66
N VAL A 40 -9.98 -1.49 -2.93
CA VAL A 40 -10.76 -0.27 -3.19
C VAL A 40 -10.73 0.63 -1.96
N MET A 41 -10.84 0.08 -0.75
CA MET A 41 -10.77 0.86 0.50
C MET A 41 -9.41 1.55 0.66
N TRP A 42 -8.29 0.87 0.38
CA TRP A 42 -6.97 1.49 0.44
C TRP A 42 -6.75 2.57 -0.63
N ILE A 43 -7.27 2.36 -1.84
CA ILE A 43 -7.22 3.37 -2.91
C ILE A 43 -8.07 4.58 -2.52
N LEU A 44 -9.26 4.38 -1.96
CA LEU A 44 -10.14 5.45 -1.47
C LEU A 44 -9.51 6.22 -0.31
N LEU A 45 -8.90 5.53 0.65
CA LEU A 45 -8.14 6.16 1.73
C LEU A 45 -6.95 6.94 1.18
N ALA A 46 -6.19 6.37 0.23
CA ALA A 46 -5.06 7.05 -0.39
C ALA A 46 -5.50 8.30 -1.16
N PHE A 47 -6.68 8.26 -1.76
CA PHE A 47 -7.27 9.40 -2.45
C PHE A 47 -7.71 10.50 -1.47
N LEU A 48 -8.31 10.12 -0.33
CA LEU A 48 -8.79 11.08 0.67
C LEU A 48 -7.67 11.72 1.50
N PHE A 49 -6.64 10.96 1.86
CA PHE A 49 -5.59 11.36 2.80
C PHE A 49 -4.20 11.49 2.15
N GLY A 50 -4.05 11.15 0.87
CA GLY A 50 -2.80 11.29 0.12
C GLY A 50 -1.65 10.46 0.69
N SER A 51 -0.48 11.08 0.86
CA SER A 51 0.73 10.40 1.33
C SER A 51 0.65 9.88 2.77
N PHE A 52 -0.28 10.37 3.60
CA PHE A 52 -0.46 9.86 4.97
C PHE A 52 -0.90 8.40 4.98
N VAL A 53 -1.78 8.04 4.05
CA VAL A 53 -2.23 6.65 3.91
C VAL A 53 -1.13 5.77 3.36
N ALA A 54 -0.20 6.28 2.55
CA ALA A 54 0.98 5.51 2.14
C ALA A 54 1.83 5.05 3.34
N LEU A 55 1.95 5.91 4.35
CA LEU A 55 2.70 5.63 5.57
C LEU A 55 1.98 4.61 6.46
N VAL A 56 0.67 4.79 6.66
CA VAL A 56 -0.16 3.81 7.40
C VAL A 56 -0.24 2.47 6.66
N TYR A 57 -0.35 2.49 5.33
CA TYR A 57 -0.34 1.30 4.47
C TYR A 57 0.97 0.53 4.62
N ALA A 58 2.11 1.22 4.48
CA ALA A 58 3.43 0.60 4.61
C ALA A 58 3.62 0.00 6.01
N ILE A 59 3.09 0.62 7.06
CA ILE A 59 3.14 0.06 8.41
C ILE A 59 2.17 -1.12 8.51
N SER A 60 0.87 -0.95 8.25
CA SER A 60 -0.12 -2.01 8.40
C SER A 60 0.19 -3.25 7.56
N ILE A 61 0.57 -3.13 6.30
CA ILE A 61 0.84 -4.30 5.46
C ILE A 61 2.19 -4.94 5.74
N LYS A 62 3.23 -4.14 6.03
CA LYS A 62 4.60 -4.64 6.20
C LYS A 62 4.90 -5.07 7.64
N LEU A 63 4.19 -4.54 8.65
CA LEU A 63 4.28 -5.00 10.05
C LEU A 63 3.21 -6.02 10.43
N SER A 64 2.02 -5.98 9.82
CA SER A 64 0.97 -6.92 10.23
C SER A 64 1.19 -8.33 9.69
N GLY A 65 2.15 -8.58 8.79
CA GLY A 65 2.45 -9.91 8.23
C GLY A 65 1.28 -10.59 7.52
N LYS A 66 0.13 -9.92 7.41
CA LYS A 66 -1.19 -10.54 7.25
C LYS A 66 -1.39 -11.19 5.88
N TYR A 67 -0.53 -10.88 4.92
CA TYR A 67 -0.49 -11.52 3.59
C TYR A 67 0.79 -12.33 3.35
N GLU A 68 1.81 -12.25 4.22
CA GLU A 68 2.95 -13.19 4.23
C GLU A 68 2.57 -14.49 4.96
N GLU A 69 1.69 -14.42 5.96
CA GLU A 69 1.28 -15.61 6.74
C GLU A 69 0.29 -16.52 5.98
N VAL A 70 -0.43 -16.00 4.98
CA VAL A 70 -1.40 -16.80 4.19
C VAL A 70 -0.72 -17.63 3.09
N GLU A 71 0.53 -17.31 2.71
CA GLU A 71 1.31 -18.16 1.81
C GLU A 71 1.86 -19.42 2.50
N PHE A 72 2.01 -19.40 3.82
CA PHE A 72 2.43 -20.57 4.60
C PHE A 72 1.28 -21.52 4.91
N GLU A 73 0.10 -21.02 5.31
CA GLU A 73 -1.04 -21.91 5.62
C GLU A 73 -1.60 -22.64 4.40
N LYS A 74 -1.50 -22.05 3.20
CA LYS A 74 -1.97 -22.72 1.98
C LYS A 74 -1.02 -23.82 1.52
N LYS A 75 0.30 -23.68 1.76
CA LYS A 75 1.26 -24.75 1.47
C LYS A 75 1.25 -25.85 2.53
N GLU A 76 1.01 -25.54 3.79
CA GLU A 76 0.94 -26.55 4.85
C GLU A 76 -0.32 -27.44 4.72
N ASN A 77 -1.47 -26.88 4.32
CA ASN A 77 -2.69 -27.68 4.12
C ASN A 77 -2.66 -28.55 2.85
N GLU A 78 -1.91 -28.15 1.82
CA GLU A 78 -1.73 -28.96 0.59
C GLU A 78 -0.71 -30.10 0.80
N ASP A 79 0.29 -29.93 1.68
CA ASP A 79 1.31 -30.95 1.96
C ASP A 79 0.83 -31.99 3.01
N VAL A 80 -0.09 -31.62 3.91
CA VAL A 80 -0.68 -32.53 4.91
C VAL A 80 -1.82 -33.41 4.33
N LYS A 81 -2.19 -33.21 3.06
CA LYS A 81 -3.26 -33.98 2.38
C LYS A 81 -2.75 -34.93 1.30
N VAL A 82 -1.50 -35.35 1.39
CA VAL A 82 -0.99 -36.52 0.68
C VAL A 82 -0.48 -37.47 1.75
N TRP A 83 -0.99 -38.72 1.70
CA TRP A 83 -0.76 -39.88 2.58
C TRP A 83 -1.75 -40.07 3.73
#